data_AF-A0A1F7R261-F1
#
_entry.id   AF-A0A1F7R261-F1
#
_cell.length_a   1.000
_cell.length_b   1.000
_cell.length_c   1.000
_cell.angle_alpha   90.00
_cell.angle_beta   90.00
_cell.angle_gamma   90.00
#
_symmetry.space_group_name_H-M   'P 1'
#
loop_
_entity.id
_entity.type
_entity.pdbx_description
1 polymer ?
#
loop_
_entity_poly.entity_id
_entity_poly.type
_entity_poly.pdbx_seq_one_letter_code
_entity_poly.pdbx_strand_id
1 'polypeptide(L)'
;MTATNHVLAGALLGAYLPLPVAIPAALASHFVMDFLPHFGSPAHERNNSRFYREIIAADTLISLTFGFCALLLNQWVLFICGAIAYSPDVALVRYYISRGGNLNIQATDRFTAWHLKIQHEYPWGLIVELPLIVVMLPLFITQLLNKL
;
A
#
# COMPACT_ATOMS: atom_id res chain seq x y z
N MET A 1 -2.07 3.19 -4.88
CA MET A 1 -3.30 2.45 -4.47
C MET A 1 -3.43 2.52 -2.95
N THR A 2 -4.56 2.10 -2.35
CA THR A 2 -4.64 2.02 -0.88
C THR A 2 -3.53 1.18 -0.25
N ALA A 3 -3.04 1.62 0.91
CA ALA A 3 -1.98 1.00 1.69
C ALA A 3 -2.32 -0.46 2.04
N THR A 4 -3.58 -0.73 2.39
CA THR A 4 -4.03 -2.09 2.73
C THR A 4 -3.77 -3.07 1.59
N ASN A 5 -4.08 -2.71 0.36
CA ASN A 5 -3.86 -3.60 -0.78
C ASN A 5 -2.36 -3.88 -1.02
N HIS A 6 -1.50 -2.85 -0.91
CA HIS A 6 -0.05 -3.05 -1.03
C HIS A 6 0.48 -3.99 0.06
N VAL A 7 0.09 -3.76 1.32
CA VAL A 7 0.50 -4.57 2.46
C VAL A 7 0.06 -6.03 2.30
N LEU A 8 -1.21 -6.26 1.93
CA LEU A 8 -1.73 -7.61 1.72
C LEU A 8 -1.02 -8.33 0.57
N ALA A 9 -0.81 -7.67 -0.56
CA ALA A 9 -0.13 -8.27 -1.70
C ALA A 9 1.33 -8.64 -1.38
N GLY A 10 2.08 -7.73 -0.75
CA GLY A 10 3.44 -7.99 -0.31
C GLY A 10 3.51 -9.15 0.70
N ALA A 11 2.63 -9.14 1.70
CA ALA A 11 2.58 -10.18 2.71
C ALA A 11 2.26 -11.57 2.11
N LEU A 12 1.33 -11.64 1.17
CA LEU A 12 0.97 -12.90 0.48
C LEU A 12 2.12 -13.42 -0.38
N LEU A 13 2.86 -12.54 -1.08
CA LEU A 13 4.07 -12.96 -1.79
C LEU A 13 5.11 -13.51 -0.82
N GLY A 14 5.24 -12.91 0.37
CA GLY A 14 6.02 -13.43 1.49
C GLY A 14 5.61 -14.84 1.92
N ALA A 15 4.31 -15.11 1.95
CA ALA A 15 3.78 -16.41 2.38
C ALA A 15 4.00 -17.53 1.35
N TYR A 16 3.99 -17.21 0.05
CA TYR A 16 4.00 -18.22 -1.02
C TYR A 16 5.33 -18.35 -1.77
N LEU A 17 6.27 -17.42 -1.60
CA LEU A 17 7.56 -17.45 -2.28
C LEU A 17 8.72 -17.65 -1.29
N PRO A 18 9.83 -18.27 -1.73
CA PRO A 18 11.04 -18.32 -0.92
C PRO A 18 11.58 -16.90 -0.69
N LEU A 19 12.07 -16.62 0.53
CA LEU A 19 12.42 -15.27 0.98
C LEU A 19 13.30 -14.45 0.00
N PRO A 20 14.36 -15.01 -0.64
CA PRO A 20 15.17 -14.25 -1.61
C PRO A 20 14.37 -13.75 -2.82
N VAL A 21 13.30 -14.45 -3.20
CA VAL A 21 12.41 -14.08 -4.32
C VAL A 21 11.24 -13.25 -3.83
N ALA A 22 10.74 -13.53 -2.62
CA ALA A 22 9.59 -12.84 -2.05
C ALA A 22 9.84 -11.34 -1.85
N ILE A 23 11.04 -10.96 -1.37
CA ILE A 23 11.42 -9.56 -1.15
C ILE A 23 11.35 -8.71 -2.44
N PRO A 24 12.06 -9.06 -3.53
CA PRO A 24 11.97 -8.29 -4.76
C PRO A 24 10.58 -8.37 -5.40
N ALA A 25 9.88 -9.51 -5.27
CA ALA A 25 8.51 -9.64 -5.77
C ALA A 25 7.54 -8.70 -5.01
N ALA A 26 7.68 -8.58 -3.70
CA ALA A 26 6.87 -7.67 -2.87
C ALA A 26 7.15 -6.20 -3.20
N LEU A 27 8.40 -5.83 -3.47
CA LEU A 27 8.70 -4.47 -3.95
C LEU A 27 8.10 -4.24 -5.35
N ALA A 28 8.21 -5.22 -6.25
CA ALA A 28 7.67 -5.11 -7.60
C ALA A 28 6.13 -5.03 -7.61
N SER A 29 5.47 -5.75 -6.70
CA SER A 29 4.00 -5.75 -6.62
C SER A 29 3.45 -4.36 -6.31
N HIS A 30 4.18 -3.53 -5.56
CA HIS A 30 3.83 -2.13 -5.37
C HIS A 30 3.55 -1.43 -6.70
N PHE A 31 4.54 -1.44 -7.60
CA PHE A 31 4.44 -0.75 -8.88
C PHE A 31 3.39 -1.39 -9.79
N VAL A 32 3.29 -2.72 -9.81
CA VAL A 32 2.26 -3.44 -10.57
C VAL A 32 0.86 -3.00 -10.14
N MET A 33 0.63 -2.84 -8.85
CA MET A 33 -0.66 -2.42 -8.33
C MET A 33 -0.95 -0.94 -8.59
N ASP A 34 0.08 -0.09 -8.55
CA ASP A 34 -0.07 1.33 -8.90
C ASP A 34 -0.41 1.57 -10.38
N PHE A 35 -0.06 0.62 -11.26
CA PHE A 35 -0.51 0.62 -12.66
C PHE A 35 -2.00 0.28 -12.84
N LEU A 36 -2.67 -0.30 -11.84
CA LEU A 36 -4.10 -0.56 -11.91
C LEU A 36 -4.88 0.72 -11.56
N PRO A 37 -6.06 0.96 -12.16
CA PRO A 37 -6.93 2.03 -11.72
C PRO A 37 -7.25 1.84 -10.23
N HIS A 38 -6.97 2.84 -9.41
CA HIS A 38 -7.08 2.71 -7.96
C HIS A 38 -7.55 4.02 -7.31
N PHE A 39 -7.99 3.96 -6.06
CA PHE A 39 -8.64 5.09 -5.41
C PHE A 39 -7.68 6.26 -5.26
N GLY A 40 -8.12 7.42 -5.73
CA GLY A 40 -7.34 8.63 -5.70
C GLY A 40 -8.16 9.84 -6.17
N SER A 41 -7.53 11.00 -6.17
CA SER A 41 -8.15 12.25 -6.62
C SER A 41 -7.04 13.20 -7.09
N PRO A 42 -7.30 14.13 -8.03
CA PRO A 42 -6.31 15.14 -8.39
C PRO A 42 -5.78 15.91 -7.17
N ALA A 43 -4.49 16.26 -7.17
CA ALA A 43 -3.82 16.90 -6.03
C ALA A 43 -4.53 18.17 -5.50
N HIS A 44 -5.19 18.93 -6.38
CA HIS A 44 -5.92 20.15 -6.02
C HIS A 44 -7.26 19.89 -5.31
N GLU A 45 -7.86 18.72 -5.50
CA GLU A 45 -9.10 18.30 -4.85
C GLU A 45 -8.84 17.58 -3.52
N ARG A 46 -7.75 16.81 -3.44
CA ARG A 46 -7.37 16.03 -2.25
C ARG A 46 -7.24 16.85 -0.97
N ASN A 47 -6.56 17.99 -1.03
CA ASN A 47 -6.28 18.82 0.15
C ASN A 47 -7.56 19.33 0.84
N ASN A 48 -8.63 19.54 0.09
CA ASN A 48 -9.88 20.09 0.60
C ASN A 48 -10.94 19.02 0.88
N SER A 49 -10.71 17.78 0.44
CA SER A 49 -11.66 16.68 0.61
C SER A 49 -11.51 16.00 1.97
N ARG A 50 -12.43 16.32 2.89
CA ARG A 50 -12.55 15.62 4.18
C ARG A 50 -12.77 14.12 3.99
N PHE A 51 -13.61 13.73 3.03
CA PHE A 51 -13.89 12.34 2.71
C PHE A 51 -12.64 11.57 2.28
N TYR A 52 -11.83 12.16 1.38
CA TYR A 52 -10.57 11.56 0.96
C TYR A 52 -9.62 11.33 2.15
N ARG A 53 -9.45 12.35 3.00
CA ARG A 53 -8.61 12.24 4.20
C ARG A 53 -9.09 11.17 5.17
N GLU A 54 -10.39 11.05 5.39
CA GLU A 54 -10.97 10.04 6.27
C GLU A 54 -10.74 8.62 5.72
N ILE A 55 -10.91 8.41 4.41
CA ILE A 55 -10.61 7.12 3.77
C ILE A 55 -9.14 6.75 3.93
N ILE A 56 -8.22 7.66 3.57
CA ILE A 56 -6.78 7.38 3.66
C ILE A 56 -6.35 7.13 5.11
N ALA A 57 -6.90 7.86 6.07
CA ALA A 57 -6.62 7.64 7.49
C ALA A 57 -7.13 6.27 7.97
N ALA A 58 -8.35 5.88 7.60
CA ALA A 58 -8.91 4.58 7.92
C ALA A 58 -8.10 3.44 7.28
N ASP A 59 -7.76 3.56 6.01
CA ASP A 59 -6.94 2.59 5.27
C ASP A 59 -5.54 2.46 5.87
N THR A 60 -4.91 3.58 6.24
CA THR A 60 -3.62 3.57 6.94
C THR A 60 -3.72 2.80 8.27
N LEU A 61 -4.76 3.05 9.06
CA LEU A 61 -4.96 2.34 10.32
C LEU A 61 -5.20 0.84 10.12
N ILE A 62 -5.97 0.46 9.10
CA ILE A 62 -6.22 -0.95 8.75
C ILE A 62 -4.91 -1.64 8.33
N SER A 63 -4.14 -1.02 7.44
CA SER A 63 -2.87 -1.57 6.98
C SER A 63 -1.84 -1.77 8.12
N LEU A 64 -1.75 -0.79 9.03
CA LEU A 64 -0.92 -0.88 10.24
C LEU A 64 -1.40 -2.00 11.17
N THR A 65 -2.72 -2.17 11.30
CA THR A 65 -3.30 -3.26 12.09
C THR A 65 -2.86 -4.62 11.55
N PHE A 66 -2.93 -4.84 10.24
CA PHE A 66 -2.45 -6.09 9.64
C PHE A 66 -0.96 -6.32 9.83
N GLY A 67 -0.13 -5.28 9.66
CA GLY A 67 1.30 -5.37 9.94
C GLY A 67 1.59 -5.72 11.41
N PHE A 68 0.89 -5.09 12.35
CA PHE A 68 1.06 -5.35 13.78
C PHE A 68 0.56 -6.74 14.18
N CYS A 69 -0.56 -7.21 13.63
CA CYS A 69 -1.02 -8.58 13.83
C CYS A 69 0.01 -9.61 13.34
N ALA A 70 0.64 -9.38 12.18
CA ALA A 70 1.71 -10.25 11.70
C ALA A 70 2.90 -10.30 12.66
N LEU A 71 3.32 -9.16 13.21
CA LEU A 71 4.37 -9.10 14.24
C LEU A 71 3.99 -9.85 15.51
N LEU A 72 2.80 -9.59 16.08
CA LEU A 72 2.34 -10.21 17.32
C LEU A 72 2.21 -11.73 17.21
N LEU A 73 1.86 -12.22 16.02
CA LEU A 73 1.73 -13.66 15.75
C LEU A 73 3.03 -14.30 15.25
N ASN A 74 4.16 -13.58 15.31
CA ASN A 74 5.49 -14.03 14.86
C ASN A 74 5.56 -14.40 13.37
N GLN A 75 4.68 -13.83 12.55
CA GLN A 75 4.67 -13.98 11.10
C GLN A 75 5.57 -12.93 10.44
N TRP A 76 6.86 -12.98 10.77
CA TRP A 76 7.85 -11.97 10.38
C TRP A 76 7.98 -11.81 8.86
N VAL A 77 7.83 -12.90 8.10
CA VAL A 77 7.92 -12.86 6.63
C VAL A 77 6.76 -12.06 6.02
N LEU A 78 5.53 -12.25 6.53
CA LEU A 78 4.35 -11.49 6.12
C LEU A 78 4.54 -10.00 6.43
N PHE A 79 5.03 -9.69 7.64
CA PHE A 79 5.31 -8.32 8.05
C PHE A 79 6.36 -7.65 7.14
N ILE A 80 7.53 -8.29 6.97
CA ILE A 80 8.63 -7.72 6.19
C ILE A 80 8.20 -7.49 4.74
N CYS A 81 7.59 -8.50 4.09
CA CYS A 81 7.20 -8.35 2.68
C CYS A 81 6.07 -7.35 2.50
N GLY A 82 5.09 -7.31 3.42
CA GLY A 82 4.05 -6.27 3.42
C GLY A 82 4.63 -4.86 3.60
N ALA A 83 5.57 -4.69 4.52
CA ALA A 83 6.25 -3.40 4.74
C ALA A 83 7.09 -2.98 3.52
N ILE A 84 7.78 -3.92 2.87
CA ILE A 84 8.55 -3.65 1.65
C ILE A 84 7.64 -3.20 0.51
N ALA A 85 6.49 -3.86 0.31
CA ALA A 85 5.52 -3.47 -0.71
C ALA A 85 4.92 -2.08 -0.47
N TYR A 86 4.81 -1.62 0.78
CA TYR A 86 4.31 -0.29 1.10
C TYR A 86 5.41 0.80 1.18
N SER A 87 6.68 0.39 1.26
CA SER A 87 7.79 1.33 1.48
C SER A 87 7.93 2.48 0.47
N PRO A 88 7.60 2.33 -0.84
CA PRO A 88 7.64 3.46 -1.77
C PRO A 88 6.66 4.59 -1.40
N ASP A 89 5.47 4.25 -0.91
CA ASP A 89 4.49 5.26 -0.47
C ASP A 89 4.92 5.98 0.82
N VAL A 90 5.63 5.28 1.72
CA VAL A 90 6.19 5.91 2.92
C VAL A 90 7.17 7.03 2.54
N ALA A 91 7.93 6.87 1.44
CA ALA A 91 8.79 7.93 0.94
C ALA A 91 7.96 9.18 0.54
N LEU A 92 6.80 8.99 -0.11
CA LEU A 92 5.87 10.08 -0.44
C LEU A 92 5.25 10.72 0.82
N VAL A 93 4.90 9.93 1.83
CA VAL A 93 4.38 10.45 3.12
C VAL A 93 5.43 11.31 3.83
N ARG A 94 6.70 10.92 3.78
CA ARG A 94 7.80 11.74 4.31
C ARG A 94 7.86 13.11 3.61
N TYR A 95 7.68 13.14 2.29
CA TYR A 95 7.59 14.41 1.55
C TYR A 95 6.38 15.25 1.99
N TYR A 96 5.21 14.64 2.14
CA TYR A 96 4.00 15.30 2.63
C TYR A 96 4.21 15.97 4.01
N ILE A 97 4.80 15.25 4.96
CA ILE A 97 5.08 15.77 6.30
C ILE A 97 6.11 16.92 6.23
N SER A 98 7.18 16.75 5.44
CA SER A 98 8.22 17.78 5.29
C SER A 98 7.71 19.10 4.69
N ARG A 99 6.58 19.06 3.98
CA ARG A 99 5.92 20.23 3.37
C ARG A 99 4.72 20.75 4.17
N GLY A 100 4.62 20.40 5.45
CA GLY A 100 3.58 20.92 6.33
C GLY A 100 2.17 20.39 6.04
N GLY A 101 2.07 19.18 5.50
CA GLY A 101 0.78 18.54 5.25
C GLY A 101 0.10 18.97 3.95
N ASN A 102 0.88 19.35 2.93
CA ASN A 102 0.36 19.65 1.61
C ASN A 102 0.42 18.39 0.71
N LEU A 103 -0.74 17.88 0.28
CA LEU A 103 -0.85 16.71 -0.62
C LEU A 103 -0.47 17.04 -2.08
N ASN A 104 -0.13 18.29 -2.39
CA ASN A 104 0.43 18.68 -3.69
C ASN A 104 1.93 18.34 -3.74
N ILE A 105 2.20 17.04 -3.84
CA ILE A 105 3.55 16.49 -3.93
C ILE A 105 4.10 16.84 -5.32
N GLN A 106 5.03 17.78 -5.37
CA GLN A 106 5.86 18.03 -6.55
C GLN A 106 7.12 17.18 -6.43
N ALA A 107 7.37 16.34 -7.43
CA ALA A 107 8.55 15.51 -7.45
C ALA A 107 9.83 16.36 -7.43
N THR A 108 10.68 16.13 -6.43
CA THR A 108 12.00 16.77 -6.32
C THR A 108 13.12 15.91 -6.93
N ASP A 109 12.86 14.62 -7.11
CA ASP A 109 13.81 13.64 -7.59
C ASP A 109 13.18 12.75 -8.67
N ARG A 110 14.04 12.03 -9.41
CA ARG A 110 13.64 11.21 -10.57
C ARG A 110 12.78 10.02 -10.18
N PHE A 111 13.00 9.44 -8.99
CA PHE A 111 12.24 8.29 -8.54
C PHE A 111 10.81 8.71 -8.21
N THR A 112 10.62 9.76 -7.42
CA THR A 112 9.30 10.32 -7.11
C THR A 112 8.57 10.76 -8.37
N ALA A 113 9.25 11.39 -9.33
CA ALA A 113 8.64 11.81 -10.59
C ALA A 113 8.15 10.61 -11.42
N TRP A 114 8.93 9.53 -11.45
CA TRP A 114 8.54 8.30 -12.13
C TRP A 114 7.39 7.58 -11.39
N HIS A 115 7.46 7.48 -10.07
CA HIS A 115 6.44 6.85 -9.24
C HIS A 115 5.09 7.55 -9.38
N LEU A 116 5.05 8.88 -9.27
CA LEU A 116 3.82 9.66 -9.49
C LEU A 116 3.28 9.53 -10.94
N LYS A 117 4.15 9.29 -11.93
CA LYS A 117 3.74 9.15 -13.34
C LYS A 117 3.02 7.83 -13.62
N ILE A 118 3.37 6.76 -12.89
CA ILE A 118 2.78 5.44 -13.12
C ILE A 118 1.47 5.22 -12.34
N GLN A 119 1.19 6.08 -11.35
CA GLN A 119 -0.01 5.98 -10.53
C GLN A 119 -1.27 6.31 -11.33
N HIS A 120 -2.15 5.30 -11.47
CA HIS A 120 -3.45 5.45 -12.13
C HIS A 120 -4.58 5.72 -11.12
N GLU A 121 -4.59 6.94 -10.60
CA GLU A 121 -5.49 7.37 -9.53
C GLU A 121 -6.83 7.93 -10.06
N TYR A 122 -7.94 7.35 -9.61
CA TYR A 122 -9.29 7.79 -9.96
C TYR A 122 -10.23 7.77 -8.75
N PRO A 123 -11.22 8.68 -8.64
CA PRO A 123 -12.20 8.66 -7.55
C PRO A 123 -13.01 7.36 -7.49
N TRP A 124 -13.24 6.72 -8.64
CA TRP A 124 -13.96 5.45 -8.76
C TRP A 124 -13.06 4.21 -8.59
N GLY A 125 -11.75 4.38 -8.42
CA GLY A 125 -10.79 3.28 -8.38
C GLY A 125 -11.02 2.27 -7.25
N LEU A 126 -11.83 2.62 -6.23
CA LEU A 126 -12.32 1.66 -5.23
C LEU A 126 -13.02 0.44 -5.85
N ILE A 127 -13.64 0.59 -7.03
CA ILE A 127 -14.29 -0.52 -7.76
C ILE A 127 -13.27 -1.63 -8.12
N VAL A 128 -12.01 -1.26 -8.37
CA VAL A 128 -10.93 -2.21 -8.67
C VAL A 128 -10.29 -2.73 -7.38
N GLU A 129 -10.12 -1.87 -6.38
CA GLU A 129 -9.50 -2.22 -5.11
C GLU A 129 -10.35 -3.17 -4.25
N LEU A 130 -11.68 -3.02 -4.25
CA LEU A 130 -12.56 -3.84 -3.42
C LEU A 130 -12.48 -5.35 -3.77
N PRO A 131 -12.54 -5.77 -5.05
CA PRO A 131 -12.29 -7.17 -5.42
C PRO A 131 -10.93 -7.69 -4.97
N LEU A 132 -9.87 -6.87 -5.05
CA LEU A 132 -8.52 -7.27 -4.61
C LEU A 132 -8.52 -7.56 -3.11
N ILE A 133 -9.10 -6.67 -2.29
CA ILE A 133 -9.22 -6.91 -0.84
C ILE A 133 -10.05 -8.16 -0.55
N VAL A 134 -11.19 -8.34 -1.21
CA VAL A 134 -12.09 -9.50 -1.00
C VAL A 134 -11.37 -10.82 -1.24
N VAL A 135 -10.44 -10.86 -2.21
CA VAL A 135 -9.64 -12.07 -2.49
C VAL A 135 -8.44 -12.19 -1.56
N MET A 136 -7.67 -11.11 -1.37
CA MET A 136 -6.41 -11.18 -0.62
C MET A 136 -6.63 -11.31 0.89
N LEU A 137 -7.66 -10.69 1.45
CA LEU A 137 -7.87 -10.66 2.89
C LEU A 137 -8.09 -12.06 3.51
N PRO A 138 -8.98 -12.93 2.97
CA PRO A 138 -9.14 -14.29 3.49
C PRO A 138 -7.87 -15.14 3.39
N LEU A 139 -7.12 -14.98 2.29
CA LEU A 139 -5.84 -15.66 2.10
C LEU A 139 -4.82 -15.20 3.13
N PHE A 140 -4.74 -13.88 3.37
CA PHE A 140 -3.84 -13.31 4.35
C PHE A 140 -4.19 -13.80 5.76
N ILE A 141 -5.47 -13.78 6.15
CA ILE A 141 -5.91 -14.29 7.45
C ILE A 141 -5.55 -15.77 7.61
N THR A 142 -5.71 -16.57 6.56
CA THR A 142 -5.34 -18.00 6.59
C THR A 142 -3.84 -18.17 6.83
N GLN A 143 -2.99 -17.43 6.10
CA GLN A 143 -1.54 -17.49 6.28
C GLN A 143 -1.10 -16.90 7.63
N LEU A 144 -1.77 -15.86 8.11
CA LEU A 144 -1.49 -15.23 9.40
C LEU A 144 -1.71 -16.20 10.57
N LEU A 145 -2.78 -17.02 10.50
CA LEU A 145 -3.15 -17.96 11.54
C LEU A 145 -2.42 -19.31 11.42
N ASN A 146 -1.94 -19.66 10.23
CA ASN A 146 -1.11 -20.84 10.02
C ASN A 146 0.30 -20.58 10.53
N LYS A 147 0.73 -21.29 11.57
CA LYS A 147 2.15 -21.35 11.93
C LYS A 147 2.86 -22.17 10.84
N LEU A 148 3.58 -21.51 9.94
CA LEU A 148 4.62 -22.17 9.14
C LEU A 148 5.71 -22.72 10.05
#